data_AF-A0A4U0Z8V1-F1
#
_entry.id   AF-A0A4U0Z8V1-F1
#
_cell.length_a   1.000
_cell.length_b   1.000
_cell.length_c   1.000
_cell.angle_alpha   90.00
_cell.angle_beta   90.00
_cell.angle_gamma   90.00
#
_symmetry.space_group_name_H-M   'P 1'
#
loop_
_entity.id
_entity.type
_entity.pdbx_description
1 polymer ?
#
loop_
_entity_poly.entity_id
_entity_poly.type
_entity_poly.pdbx_seq_one_letter_code
_entity_poly.pdbx_strand_id
1 'polypeptide(L)'
;MKIDLTRLAVVSLSLCFTSLSFAHSGHVHKAPLIACQSLSKGESCRYMVGKDKVYKGTCQLFEETLMCVRNQPIEYLTPLSDPKLASVKDNESITLQK
;
A
#
# COMPACT_ATOMS: atom_id res chain seq x y z
N MET A 1 39.99 -40.01 12.44
CA MET A 1 38.64 -39.50 12.17
C MET A 1 38.58 -39.14 10.69
N LYS A 2 37.92 -39.96 9.85
CA LYS A 2 37.78 -39.71 8.41
C LYS A 2 36.40 -39.09 8.19
N ILE A 3 36.36 -37.86 7.72
CA ILE A 3 35.11 -37.17 7.43
C ILE A 3 34.73 -37.55 6.00
N ASP A 4 33.70 -38.37 5.84
CA ASP A 4 33.22 -38.83 4.54
C ASP A 4 32.76 -37.65 3.68
N LEU A 5 33.23 -37.60 2.42
CA LEU A 5 32.93 -36.53 1.47
C LEU A 5 31.42 -36.39 1.20
N THR A 6 30.68 -37.49 1.28
CA THR A 6 29.22 -37.56 1.24
C THR A 6 28.55 -36.84 2.41
N ARG A 7 29.16 -36.87 3.61
CA ARG A 7 28.66 -36.13 4.78
C ARG A 7 28.89 -34.62 4.61
N LEU A 8 29.99 -34.21 3.98
CA LEU A 8 30.24 -32.80 3.65
C LEU A 8 29.19 -32.26 2.65
N ALA A 9 28.88 -33.03 1.61
CA ALA A 9 27.91 -32.62 0.58
C ALA A 9 26.50 -32.41 1.16
N VAL A 10 26.06 -33.28 2.08
CA VAL A 10 24.73 -33.18 2.72
C VAL A 10 24.64 -31.95 3.64
N VAL A 11 25.73 -31.63 4.36
CA VAL A 11 25.78 -30.43 5.22
C VAL A 11 25.77 -29.16 4.37
N SER A 12 26.56 -29.10 3.30
CA SER A 12 26.60 -27.92 2.41
C SER A 12 25.27 -27.64 1.71
N LEU A 13 24.51 -28.67 1.32
CA LEU A 13 23.20 -28.50 0.68
C LEU A 13 22.14 -27.90 1.62
N SER A 14 22.25 -28.15 2.93
CA SER A 14 21.27 -27.69 3.92
C SER A 14 21.39 -26.19 4.23
N LEU A 15 22.56 -25.57 4.03
CA LEU A 15 22.78 -24.15 4.29
C LEU A 15 22.21 -23.21 3.19
N CYS A 16 21.83 -23.74 2.03
CA CYS A 16 21.35 -22.92 0.91
C CYS A 16 19.87 -22.49 1.01
N PHE A 17 19.08 -23.09 1.91
CA PHE A 17 17.62 -22.85 1.95
C PHE A 17 17.16 -21.77 2.94
N THR A 18 18.08 -21.10 3.66
CA THR A 18 17.71 -20.05 4.62
C THR A 18 17.79 -18.66 3.99
N SER A 19 17.06 -18.43 2.90
CA SER A 19 16.82 -17.07 2.40
C SER A 19 15.67 -16.44 3.17
N LEU A 20 16.00 -15.61 4.16
CA LEU A 20 15.04 -14.73 4.85
C LEU A 20 14.48 -13.74 3.81
N SER A 21 13.27 -14.00 3.33
CA SER A 21 12.58 -13.11 2.40
C SER A 21 12.07 -11.86 3.12
N PHE A 22 12.88 -10.80 3.13
CA PHE A 22 12.49 -9.45 3.57
C PHE A 22 11.71 -8.73 2.46
N ALA A 23 10.52 -9.23 2.14
CA ALA A 23 9.72 -8.69 1.04
C ALA A 23 8.70 -7.62 1.48
N HIS A 24 8.44 -7.40 2.77
CA HIS A 24 7.28 -6.62 3.22
C HIS A 24 7.48 -5.58 4.34
N SER A 25 8.69 -5.06 4.56
CA SER A 25 8.83 -3.78 5.28
C SER A 25 8.58 -2.61 4.34
N GLY A 26 7.40 -2.58 3.72
CA GLY A 26 6.95 -1.39 2.99
C GLY A 26 6.94 -0.21 3.94
N HIS A 27 7.51 0.94 3.55
CA HIS A 27 7.44 2.17 4.32
C HIS A 27 5.97 2.59 4.45
N VAL A 28 5.30 2.15 5.52
CA VAL A 28 3.94 2.61 5.82
C VAL A 28 4.07 4.06 6.23
N HIS A 29 3.69 4.95 5.32
CA HIS A 29 3.65 6.37 5.60
C HIS A 29 2.77 6.58 6.83
N LYS A 30 3.22 7.37 7.83
CA LYS A 30 2.44 7.60 9.06
C LYS A 30 1.13 8.35 8.81
N ALA A 31 1.03 9.05 7.67
CA ALA A 31 -0.13 9.88 7.32
C ALA A 31 -1.46 9.09 7.32
N PRO A 32 -1.58 7.90 6.70
CA PRO A 32 -2.81 7.09 6.80
C PRO A 32 -3.17 6.66 8.21
N LEU A 33 -2.20 6.41 9.10
CA LEU A 33 -2.48 6.10 10.51
C LEU A 33 -3.00 7.33 11.26
N ILE A 34 -2.35 8.48 11.07
CA ILE A 34 -2.74 9.75 11.70
C ILE A 34 -4.14 10.18 11.27
N ALA A 35 -4.49 9.97 10.00
CA ALA A 35 -5.80 10.34 9.45
C ALA A 35 -6.98 9.63 10.12
N CYS A 36 -6.75 8.52 10.82
CA CYS A 36 -7.76 7.77 11.53
C CYS A 36 -7.60 7.80 13.05
N GLN A 37 -6.67 8.59 13.60
CA GLN A 37 -6.39 8.60 15.04
C GLN A 37 -7.60 9.04 15.88
N SER A 38 -8.43 9.93 15.35
CA SER A 38 -9.65 10.43 16.00
C SER A 38 -10.94 9.96 15.34
N LEU A 39 -10.87 8.96 14.46
CA LEU A 39 -12.01 8.46 13.69
C LEU A 39 -12.26 6.98 14.00
N SER A 40 -13.52 6.58 13.90
CA SER A 40 -13.99 5.22 14.09
C SER A 40 -13.83 4.40 12.81
N LYS A 41 -13.83 3.07 12.95
CA LYS A 41 -13.85 2.14 11.81
C LYS A 41 -15.03 2.45 10.89
N GLY A 42 -14.78 2.55 9.60
CA GLY A 42 -15.76 2.84 8.56
C GLY A 42 -15.96 4.32 8.25
N GLU A 43 -15.47 5.23 9.09
CA GLU A 43 -15.59 6.67 8.83
C GLU A 43 -14.71 7.11 7.66
N SER A 44 -15.15 8.15 6.95
CA SER A 44 -14.43 8.72 5.82
C SER A 44 -13.17 9.43 6.28
N CYS A 45 -12.05 9.21 5.58
CA CYS A 45 -10.75 9.76 5.92
C CYS A 45 -10.04 10.34 4.70
N ARG A 46 -9.15 11.30 4.92
CA ARG A 46 -8.36 11.96 3.87
C ARG A 46 -6.97 12.32 4.40
N TYR A 47 -5.94 12.14 3.58
CA TYR A 47 -4.57 12.55 3.90
C TYR A 47 -3.78 12.97 2.66
N MET A 48 -2.67 13.67 2.87
CA MET A 48 -1.76 14.08 1.80
C MET A 48 -0.52 13.18 1.73
N VAL A 49 -0.05 12.95 0.51
CA VAL A 49 1.25 12.31 0.22
C VAL A 49 2.05 13.26 -0.66
N GLY A 50 3.24 13.66 -0.22
CA GLY A 50 3.96 14.74 -0.88
C GLY A 50 3.23 16.07 -0.76
N LYS A 51 3.34 16.93 -1.78
CA LYS A 51 2.77 18.29 -1.77
C LYS A 51 1.48 18.42 -2.58
N ASP A 52 1.20 17.45 -3.43
CA ASP A 52 0.25 17.56 -4.53
C ASP A 52 -0.78 16.42 -4.55
N LYS A 53 -0.57 15.34 -3.80
CA LYS A 53 -1.46 14.18 -3.85
C LYS A 53 -2.34 14.08 -2.63
N VAL A 54 -3.62 13.92 -2.87
CA VAL A 54 -4.65 13.76 -1.88
C VAL A 54 -5.26 12.38 -2.02
N TYR A 55 -5.23 11.64 -0.91
CA TYR A 55 -5.75 10.28 -0.82
C TYR A 55 -7.04 10.33 0.02
N LYS A 56 -8.10 9.71 -0.48
CA LYS A 56 -9.41 9.61 0.17
C LYS A 56 -9.82 8.15 0.35
N GLY A 57 -10.46 7.86 1.47
CA GLY A 57 -10.61 6.51 1.97
C GLY A 57 -11.67 6.35 3.05
N THR A 58 -11.62 5.18 3.68
CA THR A 58 -12.29 4.91 4.96
C THR A 58 -11.32 4.32 5.97
N CYS A 59 -11.55 4.56 7.26
CA CYS A 59 -10.75 3.99 8.33
C CYS A 59 -11.02 2.49 8.47
N GLN A 60 -10.00 1.66 8.29
CA GLN A 60 -10.10 0.21 8.39
C GLN A 60 -9.10 -0.30 9.44
N LEU A 61 -9.44 -1.42 10.08
CA LEU A 61 -8.56 -2.08 11.03
C LEU A 61 -7.51 -2.88 10.25
N PHE A 62 -6.25 -2.57 10.51
CA PHE A 62 -5.11 -3.31 9.98
C PHE A 62 -4.31 -3.83 11.17
N GLU A 63 -4.39 -5.14 11.38
CA GLU A 63 -3.94 -5.79 12.61
C GLU A 63 -4.61 -5.16 13.85
N GLU A 64 -3.89 -4.36 14.63
CA GLU A 64 -4.37 -3.75 15.87
C GLU A 64 -4.58 -2.24 15.77
N THR A 65 -4.34 -1.62 14.60
CA THR A 65 -4.43 -0.16 14.43
C THR A 65 -5.38 0.24 13.30
N LEU A 66 -6.11 1.35 13.48
CA LEU A 66 -6.89 1.94 12.41
C LEU A 66 -6.01 2.74 11.45
N MET A 67 -6.16 2.49 10.16
CA MET A 67 -5.50 3.26 9.11
C MET A 67 -6.47 3.65 8.00
N CYS A 68 -6.22 4.79 7.36
CA CYS A 68 -7.00 5.26 6.24
C CYS A 68 -6.69 4.44 4.99
N VAL A 69 -7.61 3.55 4.60
CA VAL A 69 -7.48 2.75 3.38
C VAL A 69 -8.09 3.52 2.22
N ARG A 70 -7.24 3.90 1.26
CA ARG A 70 -7.67 4.61 0.05
C ARG A 70 -8.61 3.74 -0.77
N ASN A 71 -9.82 4.22 -1.01
CA ASN A 71 -10.83 3.59 -1.86
C ASN A 71 -11.33 4.52 -2.98
N GLN A 72 -10.71 5.69 -3.14
CA GLN A 72 -11.00 6.63 -4.22
C GLN A 72 -9.74 6.91 -5.07
N PRO A 73 -9.90 7.37 -6.31
CA PRO A 73 -8.80 7.84 -7.14
C PRO A 73 -7.94 8.91 -6.44
N ILE A 74 -6.66 9.00 -6.84
CA ILE A 74 -5.77 10.04 -6.31
C ILE A 74 -6.21 11.39 -6.88
N GLU A 75 -6.42 12.36 -6.02
CA GLU A 75 -6.60 13.76 -6.41
C GLU A 75 -5.25 14.45 -6.47
N TYR A 76 -4.92 15.04 -7.63
CA TYR A 76 -3.71 15.81 -7.84
C TYR A 76 -4.06 17.31 -7.80
N LEU A 77 -3.48 18.04 -6.86
CA LEU A 77 -3.71 19.47 -6.67
C LEU A 77 -3.07 20.31 -7.78
N THR A 78 -2.05 19.77 -8.43
CA THR A 78 -1.50 20.29 -9.69
C THR A 78 -1.93 19.39 -10.83
N PRO A 79 -2.34 19.95 -12.00
CA PRO A 79 -2.60 19.12 -13.16
C PRO A 79 -1.31 18.37 -13.49
N LEU A 80 -1.37 17.04 -13.44
CA LEU A 80 -0.30 16.20 -13.96
C LEU A 80 -0.16 16.52 -15.44
N SER A 81 1.02 16.94 -15.88
CA SER A 81 1.38 17.07 -17.30
C SER A 81 1.54 15.72 -18.00
N ASP A 82 1.01 14.65 -17.40
CA ASP A 82 1.10 13.28 -17.90
C ASP A 82 -0.09 13.01 -18.83
N PRO A 83 0.14 12.70 -20.12
CA PRO A 83 -0.93 12.50 -21.11
C PRO A 83 -1.83 11.29 -20.82
N LYS A 84 -1.51 10.47 -19.81
CA LYS A 84 -2.27 9.26 -19.44
C LYS A 84 -3.46 9.52 -18.51
N LEU A 85 -3.55 10.69 -17.87
CA LEU A 85 -4.67 11.03 -16.96
C LEU A 85 -5.75 11.92 -17.62
N ALA A 86 -5.49 12.42 -18.83
CA ALA A 86 -6.42 13.28 -19.57
C ALA A 86 -7.63 12.52 -20.15
N SER A 87 -7.61 11.19 -20.20
CA SER A 87 -8.65 10.38 -20.85
C SER A 87 -9.76 9.85 -19.93
N VAL A 88 -9.78 10.20 -18.64
CA VAL A 88 -10.82 9.74 -17.69
C VAL A 88 -11.95 10.77 -17.51
N LYS A 89 -11.88 11.94 -18.16
CA LYS A 89 -12.84 13.03 -17.92
C LYS A 89 -14.21 12.91 -18.61
N ASP A 90 -14.48 11.89 -19.41
CA ASP A 90 -15.66 11.90 -20.28
C ASP A 90 -16.53 10.63 -20.23
N ASN A 91 -16.95 10.10 -19.06
CA ASN A 91 -18.12 9.20 -19.01
C ASN A 91 -18.66 8.85 -17.60
N GLU A 92 -19.15 9.79 -16.79
CA GLU A 92 -20.22 9.42 -15.85
C GLU A 92 -21.14 10.61 -15.49
N SER A 93 -21.97 10.98 -16.47
CA SER A 93 -23.17 11.79 -16.23
C SER A 93 -24.37 10.96 -16.70
N ILE A 94 -24.75 9.95 -15.92
CA ILE A 94 -25.99 9.21 -16.14
C ILE A 94 -27.14 10.15 -15.79
N THR A 95 -28.00 10.32 -16.77
CA THR A 95 -29.20 11.15 -16.83
C THR A 95 -30.12 10.96 -15.62
N LEU A 96 -30.42 12.05 -14.91
CA LEU A 96 -31.57 12.17 -14.03
C LEU A 96 -32.54 13.18 -14.64
N GLN A 97 -33.44 12.68 -15.50
CA GLN A 97 -34.75 13.29 -15.69
C GLN A 97 -35.77 12.44 -14.94
N LYS A 98 -36.40 13.04 -13.94
CA LYS A 98 -37.77 12.71 -13.55
C LYS A 98 -38.46 13.98 -13.07
#